data_AF-A0A8I1NYL5-F1
#
_entry.id   AF-A0A8I1NYL5-F1
#
_cell.length_a   1.000
_cell.length_b   1.000
_cell.length_c   1.000
_cell.angle_alpha   90.00
_cell.angle_beta   90.00
_cell.angle_gamma   90.00
#
_symmetry.space_group_name_H-M   'P 1'
#
loop_
_entity.id
_entity.type
_entity.pdbx_description
1 polymer ?
#
loop_
_entity_poly.entity_id
_entity_poly.type
_entity_poly.pdbx_seq_one_letter_code
_entity_poly.pdbx_strand_id
1 'polypeptide(L)' 'MEKERIGLDTPLPLPCGVTLPNRLGKSAMTEGCADHLGRATESHERVYRVWGQSGTELLITGNIQ' A
#
# COMPACT_ATOMS: atom_id res chain seq x y z
N MET A 1 -17.53 17.25 -23.97
CA MET A 1 -16.51 17.35 -22.91
C MET A 1 -15.70 16.08 -22.98
N GLU A 2 -14.53 16.12 -23.60
CA GLU A 2 -13.57 15.01 -23.58
C GLU A 2 -13.16 14.81 -22.12
N LYS A 3 -13.47 13.64 -21.53
CA LYS A 3 -12.90 13.32 -20.22
C LYS A 3 -11.43 13.03 -20.45
N GLU A 4 -10.56 13.82 -19.83
CA GLU A 4 -9.14 13.53 -19.76
C GLU A 4 -8.95 12.08 -19.24
N ARG A 5 -8.24 11.27 -20.01
CA ARG A 5 -8.06 9.84 -19.71
C ARG A 5 -7.01 9.69 -18.62
N ILE A 6 -7.47 9.52 -17.38
CA ILE A 6 -6.59 9.22 -16.24
C ILE A 6 -6.04 7.80 -16.40
N GLY A 7 -4.72 7.70 -16.50
CA GLY A 7 -3.98 6.44 -16.53
C GLY A 7 -3.56 5.97 -15.14
N LEU A 8 -3.14 4.71 -15.02
CA LEU A 8 -2.59 4.18 -13.76
C LEU A 8 -1.25 4.82 -13.39
N ASP A 9 -0.50 5.30 -14.37
CA ASP A 9 0.78 6.01 -14.26
C ASP A 9 0.61 7.53 -14.03
N THR A 10 -0.62 8.03 -14.02
CA THR A 10 -0.89 9.46 -13.80
C THR A 10 -0.71 9.80 -12.32
N PRO A 11 0.15 10.76 -11.94
CA PRO A 11 0.36 11.14 -10.54
C PRO A 11 -0.94 11.52 -9.80
N LEU A 12 -0.97 11.29 -8.50
CA LEU A 12 -2.10 11.56 -7.61
C LEU A 12 -1.63 12.37 -6.39
N PRO A 13 -1.89 13.69 -6.34
CA PRO A 13 -1.63 14.50 -5.16
C PRO A 13 -2.62 14.14 -4.04
N LEU A 14 -2.10 13.91 -2.84
CA LEU A 14 -2.88 13.64 -1.64
C LEU A 14 -3.01 14.92 -0.80
N PRO A 15 -4.10 15.10 -0.03
CA PRO A 15 -4.30 16.27 0.83
C PRO A 15 -3.20 16.50 1.87
N CYS A 16 -2.44 15.46 2.23
CA CYS A 16 -1.31 15.54 3.16
C CYS A 16 -0.01 16.09 2.54
N GLY A 17 -0.03 16.53 1.27
CA GLY A 17 1.12 17.09 0.56
C GLY A 17 2.01 16.05 -0.14
N VAL A 18 1.75 14.75 0.05
CA VAL A 18 2.42 13.67 -0.69
C VAL A 18 1.81 13.53 -2.09
N THR A 19 2.63 13.29 -3.10
CA THR A 19 2.15 12.91 -4.44
C THR A 19 2.54 11.47 -4.73
N LEU A 20 1.56 10.60 -5.00
CA LEU A 20 1.84 9.26 -5.49
C LEU A 20 2.18 9.35 -6.99
N PRO A 21 3.29 8.75 -7.46
CA PRO A 21 3.68 8.83 -8.85
C PRO A 21 2.84 7.92 -9.76
N ASN A 22 2.07 6.99 -9.17
CA ASN A 22 1.09 6.17 -9.86
C ASN A 22 -0.14 5.93 -8.96
N ARG A 23 -1.16 5.29 -9.52
CA ARG A 23 -2.47 5.01 -8.90
C ARG A 23 -2.64 3.55 -8.53
N LEU A 24 -1.52 2.83 -8.39
CA LEU A 24 -1.51 1.50 -7.82
C LEU A 24 -1.49 1.62 -6.29
N GLY A 25 -1.96 0.57 -5.63
CA GLY A 25 -1.92 0.50 -4.19
C GLY A 25 -2.28 -0.91 -3.74
N LYS A 26 -1.55 -1.42 -2.76
CA LYS A 26 -1.91 -2.67 -2.08
C LYS A 26 -2.98 -2.33 -1.04
N SER A 27 -4.16 -2.94 -1.20
CA SER A 27 -5.27 -2.83 -0.24
C SER A 27 -4.94 -3.51 1.09
N ALA A 28 -5.72 -3.20 2.13
CA ALA A 28 -5.66 -3.91 3.41
C ALA A 28 -5.88 -5.42 3.21
N MET A 29 -5.10 -6.27 3.87
CA MET A 29 -5.27 -7.73 3.85
C MET A 29 -4.95 -8.33 5.21
N THR A 30 -5.42 -9.55 5.49
CA THR A 30 -4.90 -10.37 6.60
C THR A 30 -3.73 -11.19 6.09
N GLU A 31 -2.51 -10.80 6.43
CA GLU A 31 -1.28 -11.41 5.89
C GLU A 31 -0.94 -12.79 6.48
N GLY A 32 -1.63 -13.21 7.55
CA GLY A 32 -1.35 -14.47 8.24
C GLY A 32 0.01 -14.50 8.95
N CYS A 33 0.62 -13.34 9.19
CA CYS A 33 1.96 -13.24 9.75
C CYS A 33 1.99 -13.07 11.28
N ALA A 34 0.85 -12.84 11.93
CA ALA A 34 0.79 -12.59 13.37
C ALA A 34 1.02 -13.86 14.20
N ASP A 35 1.57 -13.68 15.40
CA ASP A 35 1.64 -14.75 16.38
C ASP A 35 0.25 -15.04 16.99
N HIS A 36 0.17 -16.05 17.86
CA HIS A 36 -1.08 -16.44 18.52
C HIS A 36 -1.70 -15.34 19.41
N LEU A 37 -0.95 -14.29 19.72
CA LEU A 37 -1.38 -13.14 20.50
C LEU A 37 -1.71 -11.93 19.62
N GLY A 38 -1.70 -12.09 18.29
CA GLY A 38 -2.01 -11.03 17.33
C GLY A 38 -0.88 -10.01 17.13
N ARG A 39 0.35 -10.31 17.57
CA ARG A 39 1.45 -9.34 17.53
C ARG A 39 2.15 -9.33 16.18
N ALA A 40 2.74 -8.20 15.85
CA ALA A 40 3.66 -8.09 14.73
C ALA A 40 4.88 -9.00 14.94
N THR A 41 5.38 -9.56 13.85
CA THR A 41 6.48 -10.53 13.81
C THR A 41 7.46 -10.13 12.70
N GLU A 42 8.64 -10.74 12.65
CA GLU A 42 9.60 -10.54 11.55
C GLU A 42 9.01 -10.89 10.17
N SER A 43 8.01 -11.77 10.10
CA SER A 43 7.30 -12.09 8.85
C SER A 43 6.53 -10.88 8.32
N HIS A 44 5.98 -10.03 9.19
CA HIS A 44 5.38 -8.76 8.77
C HIS A 44 6.45 -7.85 8.16
N GLU A 45 7.56 -7.65 8.86
CA GLU A 45 8.65 -6.81 8.35
C GLU A 45 9.13 -7.29 6.97
N ARG A 46 9.29 -8.60 6.80
CA ARG A 46 9.72 -9.19 5.53
C ARG A 46 8.71 -8.93 4.41
N VAL A 47 7.42 -9.18 4.64
CA VAL A 47 6.40 -9.01 3.59
C VAL A 47 6.23 -7.54 3.20
N TYR A 48 6.24 -6.62 4.18
CA TYR A 48 6.15 -5.18 3.92
C TYR A 48 7.40 -4.62 3.24
N ARG A 49 8.58 -5.16 3.54
CA ARG A 49 9.81 -4.82 2.81
C ARG A 49 9.74 -5.23 1.34
N VAL A 50 9.25 -6.44 1.04
CA VAL A 50 9.09 -6.91 -0.34
C VAL A 50 8.06 -6.07 -1.08
N TRP A 51 6.89 -5.80 -0.48
CA TRP A 51 5.89 -4.95 -1.10
C TRP A 51 6.35 -3.49 -1.24
N GLY A 52 7.15 -2.98 -0.31
CA GLY A 52 7.74 -1.64 -0.40
C GLY A 52 8.63 -1.46 -1.63
N GLN A 53 9.16 -2.56 -2.17
CA GLN A 53 10.02 -2.58 -3.36
C GLN A 53 9.24 -2.90 -4.65
N SER A 54 7.91 -3.10 -4.58
CA SER A 54 7.09 -3.53 -5.73
C SER A 54 6.70 -2.41 -6.71
N GLY A 55 6.87 -1.13 -6.32
CA GLY A 55 6.45 0.02 -7.13
C GLY A 55 4.96 0.38 -7.04
N THR A 56 4.20 -0.19 -6.10
CA THR A 56 2.79 0.18 -5.88
C THR A 56 2.58 1.47 -5.09
N GLU A 57 3.63 2.09 -4.53
CA GLU A 57 3.68 3.43 -3.86
C GLU A 57 2.75 3.68 -2.66
N LEU A 58 1.65 2.94 -2.55
CA LEU A 58 0.73 2.91 -1.43
C LEU A 58 0.59 1.47 -0.94
N LEU A 59 0.89 1.24 0.33
CA LEU A 59 0.67 -0.04 1.01
C LEU A 59 -0.21 0.22 2.23
N ILE A 60 -1.39 -0.39 2.25
CA ILE A 60 -2.31 -0.31 3.39
C ILE A 60 -2.14 -1.57 4.23
N THR A 61 -1.94 -1.40 5.54
CA THR A 61 -1.82 -2.54 6.43
C THR A 61 -3.12 -3.31 6.55
N GLY A 62 -3.05 -4.58 6.96
CA GLY A 62 -4.21 -5.22 7.60
C GLY A 62 -4.71 -4.42 8.80
N ASN A 63 -5.85 -4.83 9.34
CA ASN A 63 -6.35 -4.27 10.59
C ASN A 63 -5.35 -4.56 11.72
N ILE A 64 -4.88 -3.51 12.39
CA ILE A 64 -3.99 -3.60 13.56
C ILE A 64 -4.84 -3.28 14.79
N GLN A 65 -4.74 -4.10 15.84
CA GLN A 65 -5.44 -3.94 17.12
C GLN A 65 -4.46 -3.54 18.22
#